data_AF-A0A4D7CB19-F1
#
_entry.id   AF-A0A4D7CB19-F1
#
_cell.length_a   1.000
_cell.length_b   1.000
_cell.length_c   1.000
_cell.angle_alpha   90.00
_cell.angle_beta   90.00
_cell.angle_gamma   90.00
#
_symmetry.space_group_name_H-M   'P 1'
#
loop_
_entity.id
_entity.type
_entity.pdbx_description
1 polymer ?
#
loop_
_entity_poly.entity_id
_entity_poly.type
_entity_poly.pdbx_seq_one_letter_code
_entity_poly.pdbx_strand_id
1 'polypeptide(L)'
;MTAPHGPDWRNGDDYARLRGIDRAGLMWEWLRRVPGYVAWYTRASTATRGVLPTIDDPAQWGFTFAECPDLAAPEARIIWRADLDPGTLHVVALPTDADDPDGVDPNMLAPWLTVAADAQGSSMRCCRTAGIISASTSMRAR
;
A
#
# COMPACT_ATOMS: atom_id res chain seq x y z
N MET A 1 13.30 34.92 1.09
CA MET A 1 13.40 33.52 1.56
C MET A 1 12.88 32.66 0.41
N THR A 2 13.78 32.14 -0.42
CA THR A 2 13.44 31.44 -1.67
C THR A 2 13.02 30.02 -1.32
N ALA A 3 11.81 29.61 -1.70
CA ALA A 3 11.40 28.21 -1.55
C ALA A 3 12.38 27.31 -2.32
N PRO A 4 12.72 26.12 -1.82
CA PRO A 4 13.55 25.19 -2.58
C PRO A 4 12.86 24.92 -3.93
N HIS A 5 13.54 25.22 -5.03
CA HIS A 5 13.07 24.86 -6.35
C HIS A 5 13.04 23.33 -6.44
N GLY A 6 11.90 22.77 -6.82
CA GLY A 6 11.80 21.35 -7.13
C GLY A 6 12.72 20.96 -8.29
N PRO A 7 12.91 19.65 -8.52
CA PRO A 7 13.68 19.14 -9.66
C PRO A 7 13.21 19.76 -10.98
N ASP A 8 14.15 20.07 -11.87
CA ASP A 8 13.84 20.68 -13.16
C ASP A 8 13.23 19.63 -14.08
N TRP A 9 11.97 19.80 -14.45
CA TRP A 9 11.24 18.87 -15.33
C TRP A 9 11.90 18.67 -16.70
N ARG A 10 12.75 19.61 -17.12
CA ARG A 10 13.51 19.49 -18.38
C ARG A 10 14.77 18.66 -18.24
N ASN A 11 15.26 18.44 -17.01
CA ASN A 11 16.43 17.64 -16.75
C ASN A 11 16.03 16.19 -16.42
N GLY A 12 16.17 15.29 -17.38
CA GLY A 12 15.84 13.87 -17.20
C GLY A 12 16.70 13.15 -16.14
N ASP A 13 17.85 13.71 -15.76
CA ASP A 13 18.71 13.14 -14.72
C ASP A 13 18.17 13.40 -13.31
N ASP A 14 17.43 14.50 -13.11
CA ASP A 14 16.73 14.80 -11.86
C ASP A 14 15.65 13.75 -11.54
N TYR A 15 15.25 12.97 -12.56
CA TYR A 15 14.25 11.89 -12.46
C TYR A 15 14.85 10.50 -12.70
N ALA A 16 16.18 10.35 -12.73
CA ALA A 16 16.81 9.04 -12.96
C ALA A 16 16.32 7.96 -11.98
N ARG A 17 16.07 8.35 -10.71
CA ARG A 17 15.52 7.48 -9.67
C ARG A 17 14.14 6.89 -9.99
N LEU A 18 13.38 7.51 -10.89
CA LEU A 18 12.04 7.02 -11.28
C LEU A 18 12.10 5.92 -12.36
N ARG A 19 13.23 5.74 -13.06
CA ARG A 19 13.34 4.87 -14.26
C ARG A 19 13.26 3.36 -13.98
N GLY A 20 13.02 2.93 -12.75
CA GLY A 20 12.81 1.53 -12.37
C GLY A 20 11.62 1.32 -11.44
N ILE A 21 10.78 2.36 -11.26
CA ILE A 21 9.61 2.30 -10.41
C ILE A 21 8.43 1.81 -11.24
N ASP A 22 7.63 0.90 -10.67
CA ASP A 22 6.39 0.44 -11.29
C ASP A 22 5.28 1.51 -11.24
N ARG A 23 4.12 1.21 -11.82
CA ARG A 23 2.98 2.15 -11.83
C ARG A 23 2.57 2.55 -10.41
N ALA A 24 2.46 1.57 -9.51
CA ALA A 24 2.05 1.79 -8.13
C ALA A 24 3.01 2.72 -7.38
N GLY A 25 4.32 2.52 -7.58
CA GLY A 25 5.35 3.37 -7.02
C GLY A 25 5.38 4.78 -7.62
N LEU A 26 5.07 4.94 -8.91
CA LEU A 26 4.97 6.27 -9.51
C LEU A 26 3.79 7.07 -8.93
N MET A 27 2.65 6.42 -8.73
CA MET A 27 1.50 7.02 -8.05
C MET A 27 1.86 7.46 -6.63
N TRP A 28 2.66 6.66 -5.92
CA TRP A 28 3.14 6.98 -4.57
C TRP A 28 4.08 8.20 -4.56
N GLU A 29 5.04 8.25 -5.48
CA GLU A 29 5.97 9.38 -5.59
C GLU A 29 5.26 10.71 -5.84
N TRP A 30 4.11 10.67 -6.51
CA TRP A 30 3.24 11.83 -6.65
C TRP A 30 2.52 12.17 -5.35
N LEU A 31 1.83 11.20 -4.75
CA LEU A 31 1.01 11.43 -3.56
C LEU A 31 1.81 11.89 -2.35
N ARG A 32 2.97 11.29 -2.08
CA ARG A 32 3.79 11.60 -0.90
C ARG A 32 4.28 13.06 -0.87
N ARG A 33 4.13 13.79 -1.99
CA ARG A 33 4.44 15.21 -2.16
C ARG A 33 3.21 16.12 -2.08
N VAL A 34 2.00 15.56 -2.06
CA VAL A 34 0.75 16.31 -1.93
C VAL A 34 0.67 16.85 -0.50
N PRO A 35 0.64 18.18 -0.28
CA PRO A 35 0.64 18.75 1.06
C PRO A 35 -0.50 18.25 1.94
N GLY A 36 -1.66 17.98 1.35
CA GLY A 36 -2.82 17.41 2.04
C GLY A 36 -2.54 16.02 2.62
N TYR A 37 -1.86 15.15 1.86
CA TYR A 37 -1.49 13.82 2.33
C TYR A 37 -0.47 13.90 3.46
N VAL A 38 0.57 14.73 3.32
CA VAL A 38 1.60 14.92 4.34
C VAL A 38 0.98 15.42 5.65
N ALA A 39 0.14 16.45 5.58
CA ALA A 39 -0.52 17.00 6.76
C ALA A 39 -1.48 16.00 7.42
N TRP A 40 -2.20 15.21 6.62
CA TRP A 40 -3.04 14.12 7.11
C TRP A 40 -2.20 13.04 7.80
N TYR A 41 -1.13 12.56 7.16
CA TYR A 41 -0.26 11.52 7.72
C TYR A 41 0.34 11.96 9.04
N THR A 42 0.89 13.19 9.13
CA THR A 42 1.44 13.72 10.39
C THR A 42 0.39 13.73 11.49
N ARG A 43 -0.86 14.11 11.19
CA ARG A 43 -1.95 14.09 12.18
C ARG A 43 -2.28 12.65 12.60
N ALA A 44 -2.54 11.77 11.63
CA ALA A 44 -2.92 10.39 11.87
C ALA A 44 -1.82 9.60 12.61
N SER A 45 -0.54 9.82 12.28
CA SER A 45 0.59 9.13 12.91
C SER A 45 0.83 9.60 14.35
N THR A 46 0.53 10.87 14.67
CA THR A 46 0.63 11.38 16.06
C THR A 46 -0.48 10.89 16.98
N ALA A 47 -1.59 10.40 16.41
CA ALA A 47 -2.74 9.89 17.15
C ALA A 47 -2.58 8.41 17.53
N THR A 48 -1.50 8.05 18.22
CA THR A 48 -1.22 6.66 18.61
C THR A 48 -1.86 6.29 19.97
N ARG A 49 -3.20 6.04 20.06
CA ARG A 49 -3.85 5.13 21.07
C ARG A 49 -5.39 5.13 21.22
N GLY A 50 -6.16 5.62 20.27
CA GLY A 50 -7.62 5.54 20.39
C GLY A 50 -8.23 5.42 19.02
N VAL A 51 -9.27 4.59 18.91
CA VAL A 51 -10.11 4.48 17.70
C VAL A 51 -10.41 5.89 17.21
N LEU A 52 -9.79 6.28 16.09
CA LEU A 52 -10.01 7.58 15.50
C LEU A 52 -11.37 7.57 14.79
N PRO A 53 -12.09 8.70 14.81
CA PRO A 53 -13.27 8.84 13.96
C PRO A 53 -12.87 8.62 12.50
N THR A 54 -13.83 8.16 11.70
CA THR A 54 -13.74 7.84 10.25
C THR A 54 -13.10 8.92 9.35
N ILE A 55 -12.76 10.08 9.89
CA ILE A 55 -12.10 11.21 9.23
C ILE A 55 -10.62 10.92 8.94
N ASP A 56 -9.98 10.05 9.73
CA ASP A 56 -8.58 9.66 9.53
C ASP A 56 -8.44 8.31 8.78
N ASP A 57 -9.44 7.95 7.97
CA ASP A 57 -9.40 6.75 7.14
C ASP A 57 -8.37 6.89 6.00
N PRO A 58 -7.36 5.99 5.89
CA PRO A 58 -6.45 5.94 4.75
C PRO A 58 -7.13 5.74 3.40
N ALA A 59 -8.34 5.17 3.39
CA ALA A 59 -9.09 4.89 2.19
C ALA A 59 -9.42 6.14 1.37
N GLN A 60 -9.51 7.32 2.00
CA GLN A 60 -9.70 8.60 1.31
C GLN A 60 -8.51 8.99 0.41
N TRP A 61 -7.33 8.45 0.70
CA TRP A 61 -6.10 8.64 -0.08
C TRP A 61 -5.81 7.47 -1.02
N GLY A 62 -6.70 6.47 -1.07
CA GLY A 62 -6.62 5.36 -2.01
C GLY A 62 -5.82 4.13 -1.54
N PHE A 63 -5.38 4.11 -0.28
CA PHE A 63 -4.62 2.99 0.30
C PHE A 63 -5.48 2.17 1.24
N THR A 64 -5.04 0.93 1.45
CA THR A 64 -5.51 0.11 2.57
C THR A 64 -4.97 0.63 3.92
N PHE A 65 -3.75 1.18 3.96
CA PHE A 65 -3.14 1.71 5.18
C PHE A 65 -2.27 2.94 4.89
N ALA A 66 -2.02 3.74 5.92
CA ALA A 66 -1.16 4.92 5.83
C ALA A 66 0.32 4.53 5.71
N GLU A 67 1.08 5.15 4.80
CA GLU A 67 2.53 4.95 4.68
C GLU A 67 3.31 6.25 4.87
N CYS A 68 4.52 6.16 5.43
CA CYS A 68 5.34 7.32 5.74
C CYS A 68 5.77 8.08 4.47
N PRO A 69 5.44 9.38 4.31
CA PRO A 69 5.74 10.14 3.10
C PRO A 69 7.24 10.35 2.84
N ASP A 70 8.08 10.15 3.86
CA ASP A 70 9.54 10.23 3.77
C ASP A 70 10.16 9.03 3.04
N LEU A 71 9.43 7.92 2.91
CA LEU A 71 9.89 6.71 2.22
C LEU A 71 9.73 6.85 0.70
N ALA A 72 10.80 6.55 -0.03
CA ALA A 72 10.72 6.45 -1.49
C ALA A 72 9.96 5.18 -1.90
N ALA A 73 9.46 5.13 -3.14
CA ALA A 73 8.66 3.99 -3.60
C ALA A 73 9.30 2.60 -3.39
N PRO A 74 10.62 2.39 -3.60
CA PRO A 74 11.24 1.08 -3.34
C PRO A 74 11.22 0.64 -1.88
N GLU A 75 11.09 1.57 -0.94
CA GLU A 75 11.13 1.36 0.51
C GLU A 75 9.73 1.34 1.13
N ALA A 76 8.75 1.93 0.46
CA ALA A 76 7.38 2.04 0.90
C ALA A 76 6.60 0.73 0.69
N ARG A 77 5.69 0.38 1.61
CA ARG A 77 4.76 -0.74 1.46
C ARG A 77 3.50 -0.23 0.77
N ILE A 78 3.54 -0.19 -0.54
CA ILE A 78 2.47 0.41 -1.35
C ILE A 78 1.44 -0.67 -1.67
N ILE A 79 0.25 -0.56 -1.08
CA ILE A 79 -0.91 -1.34 -1.50
C ILE A 79 -2.08 -0.38 -1.79
N TRP A 80 -2.29 -0.14 -3.08
CA TRP A 80 -3.42 0.63 -3.58
C TRP A 80 -4.69 -0.20 -3.54
N ARG A 81 -5.82 0.46 -3.27
CA ARG A 81 -7.12 -0.19 -3.41
C ARG A 81 -7.38 -0.60 -4.86
N ALA A 82 -8.07 -1.72 -5.03
CA ALA A 82 -8.37 -2.32 -6.34
C ALA A 82 -9.20 -1.42 -7.27
N ASP A 83 -9.97 -0.48 -6.72
CA ASP A 83 -10.74 0.49 -7.52
C ASP A 83 -9.87 1.60 -8.13
N LEU A 84 -8.64 1.79 -7.65
CA LEU A 84 -7.72 2.82 -8.14
C LEU A 84 -6.53 2.25 -8.92
N ASP A 85 -6.09 1.04 -8.60
CA ASP A 85 -5.03 0.34 -9.32
C ASP A 85 -5.58 -0.91 -10.00
N PRO A 86 -5.80 -0.90 -11.34
CA PRO A 86 -6.29 -2.07 -12.07
C PRO A 86 -5.39 -3.33 -12.01
N GLY A 87 -4.18 -3.18 -11.47
CA GLY A 87 -3.21 -4.26 -11.26
C GLY A 87 -3.35 -4.90 -9.89
N THR A 88 -4.19 -4.34 -9.02
CA THR A 88 -4.63 -4.91 -7.76
C THR A 88 -5.89 -5.73 -7.96
N LEU A 89 -5.80 -7.03 -7.71
CA LEU A 89 -6.94 -7.94 -7.67
C LEU A 89 -7.50 -8.02 -6.24
N HIS A 90 -8.79 -7.74 -6.09
CA HIS A 90 -9.50 -7.99 -4.83
C HIS A 90 -9.93 -9.45 -4.78
N VAL A 91 -9.41 -10.20 -3.79
CA VAL A 91 -9.75 -11.60 -3.57
C VAL A 91 -10.20 -11.83 -2.12
N VAL A 92 -11.09 -12.79 -1.93
CA VAL A 92 -11.47 -13.27 -0.60
C VAL A 92 -10.84 -14.65 -0.42
N ALA A 93 -9.99 -14.79 0.58
CA ALA A 93 -9.41 -16.08 0.93
C ALA A 93 -10.33 -16.78 1.93
N LEU A 94 -10.81 -17.97 1.58
CA LEU A 94 -11.57 -18.84 2.46
C LEU A 94 -10.67 -19.96 2.95
N PRO A 95 -10.68 -20.31 4.24
CA PRO A 95 -10.00 -21.51 4.72
C PRO A 95 -10.51 -22.73 3.96
N THR A 96 -9.58 -23.56 3.49
CA THR A 96 -9.88 -24.85 2.86
C THR A 96 -8.94 -25.93 3.41
N ASP A 97 -9.22 -27.18 3.08
CA ASP A 97 -8.40 -28.32 3.46
C ASP A 97 -7.03 -28.26 2.75
N ALA A 98 -6.00 -28.79 3.40
CA ALA A 98 -4.63 -28.73 2.87
C ALA A 98 -4.44 -29.48 1.53
N ASP A 99 -5.34 -30.43 1.23
CA ASP A 99 -5.31 -31.24 0.01
C ASP A 99 -6.23 -30.67 -1.10
N ASP A 100 -6.85 -29.50 -0.89
CA ASP A 100 -7.66 -28.84 -1.91
C ASP A 100 -6.77 -28.41 -3.09
N PRO A 101 -7.05 -28.88 -4.33
CA PRO A 101 -6.26 -28.49 -5.50
C PRO A 101 -6.32 -26.99 -5.83
N ASP A 102 -7.35 -26.28 -5.36
CA ASP A 102 -7.50 -24.82 -5.49
C ASP A 102 -6.93 -24.07 -4.26
N GLY A 103 -6.44 -24.80 -3.25
CA GLY A 103 -5.79 -24.26 -2.07
C GLY A 103 -4.40 -23.68 -2.39
N VAL A 104 -4.12 -22.49 -1.87
CA VAL A 104 -2.80 -21.84 -1.98
C VAL A 104 -2.17 -21.74 -0.61
N ASP A 105 -1.03 -22.41 -0.40
CA ASP A 105 -0.22 -22.22 0.82
C ASP A 105 0.48 -20.85 0.79
N PRO A 106 0.11 -19.90 1.68
CA PRO A 106 0.72 -18.59 1.70
C PRO A 106 2.23 -18.61 2.01
N ASN A 107 2.75 -19.66 2.65
CA ASN A 107 4.17 -19.78 2.97
C ASN A 107 5.02 -20.00 1.72
N MET A 108 4.49 -20.66 0.69
CA MET A 108 5.17 -20.81 -0.60
C MET A 108 5.39 -19.45 -1.29
N LEU A 109 4.52 -18.49 -1.03
CA LEU A 109 4.60 -17.15 -1.60
C LEU A 109 5.43 -16.18 -0.75
N ALA A 110 5.82 -16.57 0.48
CA ALA A 110 6.49 -15.71 1.44
C ALA A 110 7.67 -14.88 0.86
N PRO A 111 8.55 -15.42 -0.02
CA PRO A 111 9.65 -14.63 -0.59
C PRO A 111 9.19 -13.45 -1.45
N TRP A 112 7.98 -13.52 -1.99
CA TRP A 112 7.41 -12.50 -2.89
C TRP A 112 6.32 -11.67 -2.22
N LEU A 113 5.97 -11.99 -0.98
CA LEU A 113 4.73 -11.55 -0.36
C LEU A 113 4.98 -10.47 0.70
N THR A 114 4.23 -9.38 0.59
CA THR A 114 4.14 -8.32 1.61
C THR A 114 2.85 -8.55 2.39
N VAL A 115 2.97 -8.79 3.70
CA VAL A 115 1.81 -8.93 4.60
C VAL A 115 1.55 -7.61 5.30
N ALA A 116 0.33 -7.11 5.21
CA ALA A 116 -0.19 -6.02 6.04
C ALA A 116 -1.43 -6.53 6.78
N ALA A 117 -1.47 -6.41 8.11
CA ALA A 117 -2.67 -6.76 8.88
C ALA A 117 -3.53 -5.50 9.09
N ASP A 118 -4.84 -5.63 8.95
CA ASP A 118 -5.75 -4.61 9.47
C ASP A 118 -5.87 -4.71 11.00
N ALA A 119 -6.53 -3.71 11.61
CA ALA A 119 -6.75 -3.67 13.06
C ALA A 119 -7.68 -4.79 13.57
N GLN A 120 -8.41 -5.46 12.68
CA GLN A 120 -9.31 -6.58 13.00
C GLN A 120 -8.62 -7.95 12.87
N GLY A 121 -7.35 -8.01 12.44
CA GLY A 121 -6.59 -9.24 12.27
C GLY A 121 -6.75 -9.90 10.89
N SER A 122 -7.44 -9.27 9.93
CA SER A 122 -7.44 -9.73 8.54
C SER A 122 -6.08 -9.41 7.92
N SER A 123 -5.32 -10.43 7.54
CA SER A 123 -4.02 -10.25 6.90
C SER A 123 -4.17 -10.06 5.40
N MET A 124 -3.85 -8.89 4.88
CA MET A 124 -3.68 -8.59 3.46
C MET A 124 -2.30 -9.05 2.99
N ARG A 125 -2.25 -9.76 1.86
CA ARG A 125 -1.05 -10.43 1.34
C ARG A 125 -0.82 -10.12 -0.14
N CYS A 126 0.20 -9.33 -0.47
CA CYS A 126 0.50 -8.85 -1.82
C CYS A 126 1.78 -9.46 -2.40
N CYS A 127 1.73 -10.04 -3.61
CA CYS A 127 2.90 -10.56 -4.33
C CYS A 127 3.52 -9.50 -5.25
N ARG A 128 4.84 -9.28 -5.19
CA ARG A 128 5.53 -8.23 -5.97
C ARG A 128 5.83 -8.58 -7.43
N THR A 129 5.71 -9.84 -7.87
CA THR A 129 6.40 -10.27 -9.11
C THR A 129 5.59 -10.20 -10.41
N ALA A 130 4.28 -9.95 -10.40
CA ALA A 130 3.51 -9.76 -11.65
C ALA A 130 2.10 -9.14 -11.49
N GLY A 131 1.66 -8.85 -10.28
CA GLY A 131 0.33 -8.34 -9.98
C GLY A 131 0.08 -8.32 -8.49
N ILE A 132 -0.53 -7.26 -7.99
CA ILE A 132 -0.83 -7.08 -6.57
C ILE A 132 -2.08 -7.92 -6.29
N ILE A 133 -1.95 -8.95 -5.46
CA ILE A 133 -3.13 -9.66 -4.93
C ILE A 133 -3.46 -9.02 -3.58
N SER A 134 -4.72 -8.66 -3.36
CA SER A 134 -5.20 -8.20 -2.07
C SER A 134 -6.20 -9.22 -1.55
N ALA A 135 -5.79 -10.00 -0.54
CA ALA A 135 -6.62 -11.04 0.05
C ALA A 135 -7.08 -10.62 1.46
N SER A 136 -8.38 -10.62 1.73
CA SER A 136 -8.92 -10.51 3.09
C SER A 136 -9.28 -11.90 3.61
N THR A 137 -8.68 -12.31 4.73
CA THR A 137 -9.07 -13.54 5.43
C THR A 137 -10.27 -13.23 6.33
N SER A 138 -11.46 -13.72 5.97
CA SER A 138 -12.62 -13.68 6.85
C SER A 138 -12.59 -14.91 7.76
N MET A 139 -12.13 -14.76 9.01
CA MET A 139 -12.37 -15.79 10.04
C MET A 139 -13.85 -15.73 10.44
N ARG A 140 -14.66 -16.70 9.99
CA ARG A 140 -15.96 -16.96 10.63
C ARG A 140 -15.71 -17.73 11.92
N ALA A 141 -16.08 -17.14 13.05
CA ALA A 141 -16.24 -17.86 14.31
C ALA A 141 -17.33 -18.92 14.13
N ARG A 142 -17.01 -20.17 14.46
CA ARG A 142 -17.98 -21.25 14.61
C ARG A 142 -18.78 -21.06 15.89
#